data_AF-A0ABD4K6C3-F1
#
_entry.id   AF-A0ABD4K6C3-F1
#
_cell.length_a   1.000
_cell.length_b   1.000
_cell.length_c   1.000
_cell.angle_alpha   90.00
_cell.angle_beta   90.00
_cell.angle_gamma   90.00
#
_symmetry.space_group_name_H-M   'P 1'
#
loop_
_entity.id
_entity.type
_entity.pdbx_description
1 polymer ?
#
loop_
_entity_poly.entity_id
_entity_poly.type
_entity_poly.pdbx_seq_one_letter_code
_entity_poly.pdbx_strand_id
1 'polypeptide(L)'
;MKKIILLIISALFFSTNSFAYYTYGSGASTCKEWVSDEDSDSSLVSSRRAWTSGYMSGLNAGVGQELFFDDGIDLSTTYDYIIFYCRAHPDDSPASAIAEMIIKIRKENTKDKKQN
;
A
#
# COMPACT_ATOMS: atom_id res chain seq x y z
N MET A 1 1.42 -45.93 -25.41
CA MET A 1 0.37 -44.94 -25.74
C MET A 1 -0.26 -44.29 -24.49
N LYS A 2 -0.83 -45.04 -23.53
CA LYS A 2 -1.40 -44.48 -22.28
C LYS A 2 -0.49 -43.52 -21.50
N LYS A 3 0.81 -43.81 -21.41
CA LYS A 3 1.81 -42.97 -20.72
C LYS A 3 2.09 -41.62 -21.43
N ILE A 4 1.99 -41.60 -22.76
CA ILE A 4 2.16 -40.38 -23.57
C ILE A 4 0.93 -39.46 -23.41
N ILE A 5 -0.27 -40.05 -23.36
CA ILE A 5 -1.52 -39.33 -23.12
C ILE A 5 -1.51 -38.67 -21.73
N LEU A 6 -1.03 -39.38 -20.70
CA LEU A 6 -0.88 -38.83 -19.35
C LEU A 6 0.09 -37.63 -19.26
N LEU A 7 1.19 -37.66 -20.03
CA LEU A 7 2.14 -36.53 -20.09
C LEU A 7 1.55 -35.31 -20.79
N ILE A 8 0.79 -35.50 -21.87
CA ILE A 8 0.15 -34.40 -22.61
C ILE A 8 -0.94 -33.75 -21.75
N ILE A 9 -1.73 -34.55 -21.02
CA ILE A 9 -2.76 -34.03 -20.11
C ILE A 9 -2.13 -33.24 -18.96
N SER A 10 -0.99 -33.68 -18.41
CA SER A 10 -0.29 -32.96 -17.34
C SER A 10 0.27 -31.60 -17.79
N ALA A 11 0.67 -31.44 -19.04
CA ALA A 11 1.23 -30.18 -19.55
C ALA A 11 0.17 -29.08 -19.77
N LEU A 12 -1.09 -29.47 -19.97
CA LEU A 12 -2.20 -28.54 -20.22
C LEU A 12 -2.74 -27.84 -18.94
N PHE A 13 -2.30 -28.25 -17.75
CA PHE A 13 -2.75 -27.67 -16.48
C PHE A 13 -1.83 -26.56 -15.92
N PHE A 14 -0.72 -26.21 -16.59
CA PHE A 14 0.25 -25.23 -16.09
C PHE A 14 0.24 -23.85 -16.75
N SER A 15 -0.76 -23.52 -17.57
CA SER A 15 -0.88 -22.17 -18.13
C SER A 15 -1.60 -21.23 -17.16
N THR A 16 -0.90 -20.80 -16.10
CA THR A 16 -1.32 -19.63 -15.32
C THR A 16 -0.94 -18.37 -16.10
N ASN A 17 -1.94 -17.64 -16.59
CA ASN A 17 -1.71 -16.32 -17.18
C ASN A 17 -1.29 -15.35 -16.05
N SER A 18 -0.01 -14.99 -16.01
CA SER A 18 0.46 -13.88 -15.17
C SER A 18 0.11 -12.58 -15.88
N PHE A 19 -0.88 -11.84 -15.35
CA PHE A 19 -1.20 -10.51 -15.83
C PHE A 19 -0.26 -9.51 -15.15
N ALA A 20 0.69 -8.96 -15.91
CA ALA A 20 1.45 -7.80 -15.47
C ALA A 20 0.63 -6.54 -15.77
N TYR A 21 0.31 -5.76 -14.75
CA TYR A 21 -0.34 -4.46 -14.90
C TYR A 21 0.72 -3.37 -14.75
N TYR A 22 0.78 -2.44 -15.70
CA TYR A 22 1.56 -1.23 -15.54
C TYR A 22 0.73 -0.22 -14.78
N THR A 23 1.05 -0.04 -13.51
CA THR A 23 0.52 1.08 -12.72
C THR A 23 1.46 2.28 -12.89
N TYR A 24 0.88 3.46 -13.13
CA TYR A 24 1.63 4.71 -13.26
C TYR A 24 1.25 5.67 -12.13
N GLY A 25 2.18 6.54 -11.74
CA GLY A 25 1.98 7.57 -10.71
C GLY A 25 2.74 7.30 -9.42
N SER A 26 2.65 8.23 -8.46
CA SER A 26 3.49 8.22 -7.24
C SER A 26 3.31 6.97 -6.38
N GLY A 27 2.13 6.36 -6.38
CA GLY A 27 1.86 5.09 -5.68
C GLY A 27 2.46 3.84 -6.32
N ALA A 28 2.92 3.93 -7.58
CA ALA A 28 3.59 2.85 -8.29
C ALA A 28 5.12 2.85 -8.08
N SER A 29 5.66 3.90 -7.44
CA SER A 29 7.07 3.95 -7.05
C SER A 29 7.31 3.15 -5.76
N THR A 30 8.53 2.67 -5.60
CA THR A 30 8.98 1.92 -4.43
C THR A 30 9.17 2.82 -3.22
N CYS A 31 9.08 2.24 -2.03
CA CYS A 31 9.38 2.91 -0.77
C CYS A 31 10.80 3.50 -0.75
N LYS A 32 11.77 2.80 -1.36
CA LYS A 32 13.14 3.31 -1.54
C LYS A 32 13.19 4.63 -2.31
N GLU A 33 12.40 4.78 -3.37
CA GLU A 33 12.33 6.02 -4.15
C GLU A 33 11.69 7.15 -3.33
N TRP A 34 10.66 6.86 -2.53
CA TRP A 34 10.05 7.84 -1.63
C TRP A 34 11.05 8.36 -0.58
N VAL A 35 11.78 7.45 0.07
CA VAL A 35 12.80 7.82 1.05
C VAL A 35 13.94 8.62 0.39
N SER A 36 14.38 8.21 -0.80
CA SER A 36 15.41 8.93 -1.54
C SER A 36 14.98 10.36 -1.89
N ASP A 37 13.73 10.56 -2.30
CA ASP A 37 13.20 11.89 -2.58
C ASP A 37 13.07 12.75 -1.34
N GLU A 38 12.64 12.19 -0.21
CA GLU A 38 12.57 12.90 1.07
C GLU A 38 13.98 13.30 1.55
N ASP A 39 14.93 12.36 1.55
CA ASP A 39 16.30 12.59 2.04
C ASP A 39 17.08 13.59 1.17
N SER A 40 16.69 13.75 -0.10
CA SER A 40 17.31 14.70 -1.03
C SER A 40 16.57 16.03 -1.15
N ASP A 41 15.48 16.23 -0.39
CA ASP A 41 14.57 17.39 -0.52
C ASP A 41 14.13 17.60 -1.99
N SER A 42 13.76 16.50 -2.63
CA SER A 42 13.36 16.47 -4.04
C SER A 42 12.11 17.30 -4.28
N SER A 43 12.01 17.93 -5.45
CA SER A 43 10.79 18.63 -5.86
C SER A 43 9.55 17.73 -5.89
N LEU A 44 9.76 16.41 -5.96
CA LEU A 44 8.72 15.39 -5.91
C LEU A 44 8.08 15.21 -4.53
N VAL A 45 8.70 15.67 -3.43
CA VAL A 45 8.13 15.58 -2.07
C VAL A 45 6.73 16.18 -2.01
N SER A 46 6.54 17.35 -2.64
CA SER A 46 5.23 18.01 -2.74
C SER A 46 4.18 17.15 -3.48
N SER A 47 4.59 16.49 -4.56
CA SER A 47 3.74 15.56 -5.33
C SER A 47 3.40 14.30 -4.53
N ARG A 48 4.36 13.77 -3.75
CA ARG A 48 4.15 12.60 -2.87
C ARG A 48 3.18 12.92 -1.72
N ARG A 49 3.26 14.12 -1.14
CA ARG A 49 2.28 14.62 -0.15
C ARG A 49 0.89 14.79 -0.77
N ALA A 50 0.80 15.36 -1.97
CA ALA A 50 -0.47 15.49 -2.69
C ALA A 50 -1.10 14.12 -3.02
N TRP A 51 -0.28 13.16 -3.46
CA TRP A 51 -0.72 11.78 -3.67
C TRP A 51 -1.25 11.15 -2.38
N THR A 52 -0.57 11.36 -1.25
CA THR A 52 -0.99 10.83 0.06
C THR A 52 -2.37 11.36 0.44
N SER A 53 -2.59 12.67 0.26
CA SER A 53 -3.89 13.30 0.48
C SER A 53 -4.99 12.68 -0.39
N GLY A 54 -4.74 12.56 -1.70
CA GLY A 54 -5.69 11.95 -2.62
C GLY A 54 -5.99 10.48 -2.29
N TYR A 55 -4.98 9.73 -1.85
CA TYR A 55 -5.14 8.33 -1.43
C TYR A 55 -6.02 8.22 -0.16
N MET A 56 -5.78 9.06 0.84
CA MET A 56 -6.62 9.13 2.05
C MET A 56 -8.08 9.47 1.70
N SER A 57 -8.30 10.49 0.87
CA SER A 57 -9.65 10.85 0.43
C SER A 57 -10.34 9.72 -0.35
N GLY A 58 -9.61 9.05 -1.24
CA GLY A 58 -10.13 7.91 -2.01
C GLY A 58 -10.54 6.74 -1.12
N LEU A 59 -9.75 6.46 -0.08
CA LEU A 59 -10.10 5.43 0.91
C LEU A 59 -11.35 5.81 1.70
N ASN A 60 -11.42 7.03 2.24
CA ASN A 60 -12.59 7.49 3.01
C ASN A 60 -13.87 7.43 2.17
N ALA A 61 -13.79 7.88 0.91
CA ALA A 61 -14.91 7.79 -0.03
C ALA A 61 -15.29 6.33 -0.34
N GLY A 62 -14.31 5.44 -0.52
CA GLY A 62 -14.53 4.04 -0.84
C GLY A 62 -15.18 3.24 0.29
N VAL A 63 -14.86 3.57 1.56
CA VAL A 63 -15.47 2.89 2.72
C VAL A 63 -16.70 3.62 3.28
N GLY A 64 -16.94 4.87 2.87
CA GLY A 64 -18.06 5.69 3.34
C GLY A 64 -17.91 6.20 4.78
N GLN A 65 -16.68 6.28 5.30
CA GLN A 65 -16.38 6.76 6.65
C GLN A 65 -14.99 7.41 6.70
N GLU A 66 -14.76 8.28 7.69
CA GLU A 66 -13.46 8.90 7.92
C GLU A 66 -12.51 7.89 8.61
N LEU A 67 -11.58 7.29 7.87
CA LEU A 67 -10.67 6.27 8.42
C LEU A 67 -9.51 6.85 9.24
N PHE A 68 -9.17 8.10 8.99
CA PHE A 68 -7.96 8.74 9.53
C PHE A 68 -8.34 9.87 10.51
N PHE A 69 -9.27 10.74 10.10
CA PHE A 69 -9.57 11.96 10.84
C PHE A 69 -10.30 11.73 12.16
N ASP A 70 -11.13 10.68 12.26
CA ASP A 70 -11.84 10.33 13.51
C ASP A 70 -10.86 9.97 14.64
N ASP A 71 -9.69 9.43 14.28
CA ASP A 71 -8.62 9.06 15.21
C ASP A 71 -7.53 10.15 15.33
N GLY A 72 -7.81 11.37 14.83
CA GLY A 72 -6.89 12.52 14.89
C GLY A 72 -5.67 12.41 13.96
N ILE A 73 -5.70 11.50 12.97
CA ILE A 73 -4.61 11.25 12.05
C ILE A 73 -4.76 12.16 10.84
N ASP A 74 -3.85 13.12 10.74
CA ASP A 74 -3.82 14.08 9.64
C ASP A 74 -2.89 13.66 8.50
N LEU A 75 -2.85 14.49 7.45
CA LEU A 75 -2.02 14.25 6.28
C LEU A 75 -0.53 14.21 6.62
N SER A 76 -0.05 15.07 7.53
CA SER A 76 1.37 15.10 7.89
C SER A 76 1.76 13.81 8.60
N THR A 77 0.97 13.42 9.60
CA THR A 77 1.15 12.19 10.37
C THR A 77 1.14 10.97 9.45
N THR A 78 0.21 10.93 8.49
CA THR A 78 0.16 9.84 7.51
C THR A 78 1.40 9.83 6.61
N TYR A 79 1.84 10.98 6.12
CA TYR A 79 3.03 11.07 5.28
C TYR A 79 4.30 10.68 6.03
N ASP A 80 4.49 11.19 7.24
CA ASP A 80 5.64 10.89 8.09
C ASP A 80 5.67 9.39 8.43
N TYR A 81 4.49 8.79 8.64
CA TYR A 81 4.34 7.35 8.82
C TYR A 81 4.77 6.55 7.58
N ILE A 82 4.38 7.00 6.38
CA ILE A 82 4.82 6.38 5.12
C ILE A 82 6.35 6.41 5.04
N ILE A 83 6.99 7.54 5.31
CA ILE A 83 8.45 7.65 5.27
C ILE A 83 9.08 6.72 6.31
N PHE A 84 8.57 6.69 7.54
CA PHE A 84 9.04 5.77 8.58
C PHE A 84 8.96 4.31 8.15
N TYR A 85 7.79 3.88 7.66
CA TYR A 85 7.58 2.51 7.18
C TYR A 85 8.51 2.19 6.01
N CYS A 86 8.61 3.10 5.03
CA CYS A 86 9.41 2.90 3.84
C CYS A 86 10.91 2.79 4.12
N ARG A 87 11.42 3.42 5.19
CA ARG A 87 12.81 3.21 5.64
C ARG A 87 13.06 1.77 6.10
N ALA A 88 12.07 1.12 6.70
CA ALA A 88 12.17 -0.28 7.14
C ALA A 88 11.84 -1.29 6.02
N HIS A 89 11.07 -0.88 5.01
CA HIS A 89 10.54 -1.73 3.95
C HIS A 89 10.82 -1.13 2.55
N PRO A 90 12.09 -1.08 2.11
CA PRO A 90 12.49 -0.33 0.90
C PRO A 90 11.88 -0.85 -0.40
N ASP A 91 11.59 -2.16 -0.48
CA ASP A 91 11.07 -2.81 -1.68
C ASP A 91 9.53 -2.81 -1.74
N ASP A 92 8.87 -2.38 -0.67
CA ASP A 92 7.41 -2.30 -0.62
C ASP A 92 6.89 -1.04 -1.33
N SER A 93 5.56 -0.97 -1.46
CA SER A 93 4.88 0.23 -1.93
C SER A 93 4.49 1.17 -0.78
N PRO A 94 4.42 2.48 -1.00
CA PRO A 94 3.86 3.43 -0.03
C PRO A 94 2.41 3.13 0.35
N ALA A 95 1.64 2.55 -0.58
CA ALA A 95 0.28 2.11 -0.30
C ALA A 95 0.25 0.99 0.76
N SER A 96 1.27 0.13 0.79
CA SER A 96 1.44 -0.89 1.83
C SER A 96 1.58 -0.26 3.22
N ALA A 97 2.31 0.87 3.32
CA ALA A 97 2.45 1.61 4.58
C ALA A 97 1.09 2.10 5.10
N ILE A 98 0.26 2.69 4.22
CA ILE A 98 -1.07 3.19 4.59
C ILE A 98 -1.99 2.03 5.01
N ALA A 99 -1.96 0.91 4.28
CA ALA A 99 -2.74 -0.28 4.63
C ALA A 99 -2.34 -0.81 6.02
N GLU A 100 -1.04 -0.86 6.31
CA GLU A 100 -0.52 -1.30 7.60
C GLU A 100 -0.90 -0.32 8.73
N MET A 101 -0.87 0.98 8.47
CA MET A 101 -1.34 2.02 9.39
C MET A 101 -2.81 1.81 9.76
N ILE A 102 -3.69 1.59 8.78
CA ILE A 102 -5.12 1.32 9.01
C ILE A 102 -5.32 0.06 9.86
N ILE A 103 -4.53 -0.98 9.61
CA ILE A 103 -4.59 -2.22 10.41
C ILE A 103 -4.22 -1.93 11.87
N LYS A 104 -3.19 -1.11 12.12
CA LYS A 104 -2.80 -0.70 13.48
C LYS A 104 -3.90 0.10 14.16
N ILE A 105 -4.42 1.12 13.51
CA ILE A 105 -5.52 1.96 14.02
C ILE A 105 -6.71 1.10 14.44
N ARG A 106 -7.18 0.21 13.57
CA ARG A 106 -8.32 -0.68 13.86
C ARG A 106 -8.05 -1.63 15.03
N LYS A 107 -6.82 -2.11 15.16
CA LYS A 107 -6.43 -2.98 16.28
C LYS A 107 -6.47 -2.23 17.61
N GLU A 108 -5.95 -1.00 17.67
CA GLU A 108 -6.01 -0.18 18.88
C GLU A 108 -7.46 0.16 19.24
N ASN A 109 -8.26 0.62 18.28
CA ASN A 109 -9.70 0.91 18.49
C ASN A 109 -10.49 -0.32 18.96
N THR A 110 -10.07 -1.54 18.60
CA THR A 110 -10.69 -2.79 19.08
C THR A 110 -10.28 -3.13 20.51
N LYS A 111 -9.04 -2.81 20.93
CA LYS A 111 -8.59 -3.01 22.31
C LYS A 111 -9.32 -2.06 23.26
N ASP A 112 -9.46 -0.80 22.87
CA ASP A 112 -10.14 0.22 23.68
C ASP A 112 -11.60 -0.14 23.94
N LYS A 113 -12.28 -0.73 22.95
CA LYS A 113 -13.65 -1.24 23.09
C LYS A 113 -13.80 -2.49 23.96
N LYS A 114 -12.71 -3.23 24.24
CA LYS A 114 -12.74 -4.40 25.14
C LYS A 114 -12.44 -4.06 26.60
N GLN A 115 -11.93 -2.86 26.87
CA GLN A 115 -11.61 -2.39 28.22
C GLN A 115 -12.71 -1.52 28.84
N ASN A 116 -13.73 -1.17 28.05
CA ASN A 116 -14.96 -0.49 28.47
C ASN A 116 -16.16 -1.46 28.41
#